data_AF-F6XKX5-F1
#
_entry.id   AF-F6XKX5-F1
#
_cell.length_a   1.000
_cell.length_b   1.000
_cell.length_c   1.000
_cell.angle_alpha   90.00
_cell.angle_beta   90.00
_cell.angle_gamma   90.00
#
_symmetry.space_group_name_H-M   'P 1'
#
loop_
_entity.id
_entity.type
_entity.pdbx_description
1 polymer ?
#
loop_
_entity_poly.entity_id
_entity_poly.type
_entity_poly.pdbx_seq_one_letter_code
_entity_poly.pdbx_strand_id
1 'polypeptide(L)'
;MGNIMIDPQKGTVGFGSGLHGWAFSLKQFAEMYAEKFKVPLPKLMNRLWGDNYFNPAMKKWSKTKSPENERGFNTFALTPIYKVFDAIMNNKTEEIGKLMEKCNVKLKGDDKDKVEKQLLKGFMRTWLPAGDTLLQMITIHLPSPVVAQKYRSELLYEGPADDEVATAIMNCDPKGPLMMYVSKMVPTSDKGRFFAFGRVFAGTVATGQKVRIMGPNFVFGEKKDLAIKPIQRTIIMMGRYNLPIEDVPCGNICGLVGVDNFLVKTGTLTTSDQAHNMKQMKFSVSPVVRVAVEAKNPSDLPKLVEGLKRLAKSDPMVLCQIEESGEHIVAGA
;
A
#
# COMPACT_ATOMS: atom_id res chain seq x y z
N MET A 1 1.24 -17.24 9.92
CA MET A 1 2.00 -16.23 9.16
C MET A 1 2.98 -16.97 8.25
N GLY A 2 3.15 -16.56 6.98
CA GLY A 2 4.08 -17.24 6.06
C GLY A 2 5.57 -16.95 6.37
N ASN A 3 6.47 -17.35 5.47
CA ASN A 3 7.89 -16.97 5.57
C ASN A 3 8.07 -15.45 5.42
N ILE A 4 8.67 -14.81 6.42
CA ILE A 4 8.91 -13.36 6.47
C ILE A 4 10.34 -12.96 6.09
N MET A 5 11.20 -13.92 5.75
CA MET A 5 12.56 -13.62 5.31
C MET A 5 12.55 -12.97 3.93
N ILE A 6 13.31 -11.88 3.81
CA ILE A 6 13.50 -11.16 2.57
C ILE A 6 14.68 -11.79 1.82
N ASP A 7 14.40 -12.40 0.67
CA ASP A 7 15.38 -13.09 -0.16
C ASP A 7 15.13 -12.79 -1.66
N PRO A 8 16.07 -12.11 -2.34
CA PRO A 8 16.00 -11.88 -3.79
C PRO A 8 15.84 -13.17 -4.60
N GLN A 9 16.43 -14.30 -4.16
CA GLN A 9 16.32 -15.60 -4.85
C GLN A 9 14.88 -16.12 -4.87
N LYS A 10 14.05 -15.66 -3.92
CA LYS A 10 12.62 -15.99 -3.85
C LYS A 10 11.74 -14.97 -4.55
N GLY A 11 12.30 -13.86 -5.04
CA GLY A 11 11.54 -12.79 -5.71
C GLY A 11 10.93 -11.76 -4.74
N THR A 12 11.21 -11.84 -3.43
CA THR A 12 10.65 -10.91 -2.44
C THR A 12 11.32 -9.54 -2.45
N VAL A 13 12.34 -9.34 -3.30
CA VAL A 13 13.10 -8.08 -3.43
C VAL A 13 13.01 -7.58 -4.86
N GLY A 14 12.61 -6.32 -4.98
CA GLY A 14 12.63 -5.55 -6.22
C GLY A 14 13.76 -4.53 -6.18
N PHE A 15 14.42 -4.34 -7.32
CA PHE A 15 15.47 -3.36 -7.56
C PHE A 15 14.96 -2.38 -8.61
N GLY A 16 15.20 -1.09 -8.44
CA GLY A 16 14.74 -0.12 -9.43
C GLY A 16 14.86 1.32 -8.98
N SER A 17 14.26 2.20 -9.78
CA SER A 17 14.17 3.62 -9.51
C SER A 17 12.74 4.10 -9.69
N GLY A 18 12.11 4.53 -8.60
CA GLY A 18 10.78 5.16 -8.64
C GLY A 18 10.77 6.46 -9.45
N LEU A 19 11.87 7.24 -9.39
CA LEU A 19 12.02 8.48 -10.15
C LEU A 19 11.97 8.25 -11.67
N HIS A 20 12.67 7.23 -12.14
CA HIS A 20 12.69 6.86 -13.55
C HIS A 20 11.54 5.91 -13.93
N GLY A 21 10.85 5.30 -12.97
CA GLY A 21 9.68 4.46 -13.17
C GLY A 21 9.98 3.06 -13.70
N TRP A 22 11.16 2.52 -13.40
CA TRP A 22 11.53 1.15 -13.77
C TRP A 22 11.93 0.35 -12.54
N ALA A 23 11.59 -0.94 -12.53
CA ALA A 23 12.00 -1.88 -11.49
C ALA A 23 11.94 -3.31 -12.02
N PHE A 24 12.70 -4.20 -11.37
CA PHE A 24 12.73 -5.63 -11.65
C PHE A 24 12.95 -6.41 -10.35
N SER A 25 12.49 -7.66 -10.31
CA SER A 25 13.01 -8.68 -9.40
C SER A 25 13.91 -9.64 -10.19
N LEU A 26 14.58 -10.57 -9.52
CA LEU A 26 15.37 -11.59 -10.24
C LEU A 26 14.51 -12.45 -11.17
N LYS A 27 13.19 -12.54 -10.92
CA LYS A 27 12.27 -13.32 -11.74
C LYS A 27 12.23 -12.83 -13.18
N GLN A 28 12.11 -11.51 -13.41
CA GLN A 28 12.05 -10.93 -14.75
C GLN A 28 13.29 -11.30 -15.58
N PHE A 29 14.49 -11.09 -15.03
CA PHE A 29 15.73 -11.47 -15.73
C PHE A 29 15.85 -12.98 -15.87
N ALA A 30 15.46 -13.76 -14.86
CA ALA A 30 15.49 -15.20 -14.95
C ALA A 30 14.54 -15.72 -16.07
N GLU A 31 13.36 -15.14 -16.25
CA GLU A 31 12.44 -15.48 -17.35
C GLU A 31 13.08 -15.16 -18.72
N MET A 32 13.68 -13.97 -18.87
CA MET A 32 14.35 -13.55 -20.11
C MET A 32 15.50 -14.48 -20.53
N TYR A 33 16.17 -15.11 -19.57
CA TYR A 33 17.34 -15.97 -19.81
C TYR A 33 17.04 -17.47 -19.70
N ALA A 34 15.94 -17.88 -19.05
CA ALA A 34 15.59 -19.29 -18.84
C ALA A 34 15.42 -20.01 -20.17
N GLU A 35 14.73 -19.40 -21.14
CA GLU A 35 14.56 -19.93 -22.49
C GLU A 35 15.90 -20.04 -23.23
N LYS A 36 16.74 -18.99 -23.15
CA LYS A 36 18.04 -18.93 -23.83
C LYS A 36 19.01 -19.98 -23.31
N PHE A 37 19.03 -20.21 -21.99
CA PHE A 37 19.93 -21.18 -21.37
C PHE A 37 19.31 -22.58 -21.22
N LYS A 38 18.01 -22.75 -21.51
CA LYS A 38 17.26 -23.98 -21.24
C LYS A 38 17.41 -24.43 -19.79
N VAL A 39 17.41 -23.49 -18.85
CA VAL A 39 17.53 -23.73 -17.41
C VAL A 39 16.20 -23.39 -16.74
N PRO A 40 15.66 -24.26 -15.87
CA PRO A 40 14.41 -23.97 -15.15
C PRO A 40 14.49 -22.66 -14.37
N LEU A 41 13.41 -21.88 -14.40
CA LEU A 41 13.31 -20.56 -13.77
C LEU A 41 13.78 -20.54 -12.31
N PRO A 42 13.32 -21.44 -11.41
CA PRO A 42 13.75 -21.40 -10.00
C PRO A 42 15.25 -21.64 -9.82
N LYS A 43 15.84 -22.50 -10.66
CA LYS A 43 17.28 -22.81 -10.62
C LYS A 43 18.10 -21.61 -11.08
N LEU A 44 17.60 -20.86 -12.07
CA LEU A 44 18.26 -19.66 -12.55
C LEU A 44 18.14 -18.51 -11.55
N MET A 45 16.98 -18.30 -10.93
CA MET A 45 16.80 -17.31 -9.86
C MET A 45 17.80 -17.51 -8.71
N ASN A 46 18.01 -18.75 -8.27
CA ASN A 46 19.01 -19.07 -7.24
C ASN A 46 20.44 -18.74 -7.68
N ARG A 47 20.76 -18.86 -8.98
CA ARG A 47 22.08 -18.56 -9.55
C ARG A 47 22.32 -17.07 -9.79
N LEU A 48 21.25 -16.28 -9.95
CA LEU A 48 21.35 -14.84 -10.21
C LEU A 48 21.68 -14.02 -8.95
N TRP A 49 21.83 -14.63 -7.77
CA TRP A 49 22.12 -13.92 -6.53
C TRP A 49 23.10 -14.66 -5.63
N GLY A 50 23.77 -13.93 -4.74
CA GLY A 50 24.76 -14.45 -3.82
C GLY A 50 26.10 -14.78 -4.48
N ASP A 51 26.86 -15.68 -3.87
CA ASP A 51 28.17 -16.17 -4.35
C ASP A 51 28.02 -17.22 -5.46
N ASN A 52 27.27 -16.86 -6.50
CA ASN A 52 27.17 -17.61 -7.74
C ASN A 52 27.81 -16.79 -8.85
N TYR A 53 28.81 -17.37 -9.51
CA TYR A 53 29.62 -16.73 -10.53
C TYR A 53 29.42 -17.41 -11.88
N PHE A 54 29.41 -16.64 -12.96
CA PHE A 54 29.32 -17.12 -14.32
C PHE A 54 30.61 -16.79 -15.06
N ASN A 55 31.21 -17.78 -15.72
CA ASN A 55 32.31 -17.59 -16.65
C ASN A 55 31.72 -17.48 -18.07
N PRO A 56 31.77 -16.30 -18.73
CA PRO A 56 31.19 -16.11 -20.06
C PRO A 56 31.88 -16.92 -21.17
N ALA A 57 33.19 -17.17 -21.04
CA ALA A 57 33.97 -17.92 -22.03
C ALA A 57 33.62 -19.42 -21.99
N MET A 58 33.59 -20.00 -20.79
CA MET A 58 33.25 -21.42 -20.61
C MET A 58 31.74 -21.68 -20.56
N LYS A 59 30.92 -20.64 -20.40
CA LYS A 59 29.47 -20.72 -20.17
C LYS A 59 29.09 -21.59 -18.96
N LYS A 60 29.91 -21.57 -17.91
CA LYS A 60 29.74 -22.39 -16.71
C LYS A 60 29.50 -21.53 -15.47
N TRP A 61 28.70 -22.08 -14.56
CA TRP A 61 28.47 -21.52 -13.23
C TRP A 61 29.47 -22.10 -12.23
N SER A 62 29.95 -21.27 -11.31
CA SER A 62 30.85 -21.63 -10.20
C SER A 62 30.34 -21.02 -8.90
N LYS A 63 30.66 -21.63 -7.75
CA LYS A 63 30.45 -21.03 -6.43
C LYS A 63 31.68 -20.27 -5.92
N THR A 64 32.80 -20.39 -6.62
CA THR A 64 34.06 -19.76 -6.23
C THR A 64 34.42 -18.68 -7.22
N LYS A 65 34.81 -17.50 -6.70
CA LYS A 65 35.31 -16.39 -7.50
C LYS A 65 36.63 -16.75 -8.16
N SER A 66 36.78 -16.43 -9.44
CA SER A 66 38.02 -16.50 -10.20
C SER A 66 38.19 -15.22 -11.04
N PRO A 67 39.40 -14.87 -11.51
CA PRO A 67 39.60 -13.71 -12.38
C PRO A 67 38.75 -13.74 -13.66
N GLU A 68 38.42 -14.94 -14.14
CA GLU A 68 37.65 -15.15 -15.38
C GLU A 68 36.12 -15.23 -15.17
N ASN A 69 35.63 -15.03 -13.95
CA ASN A 69 34.20 -15.13 -13.66
C ASN A 69 33.68 -13.90 -12.91
N GLU A 70 32.38 -13.65 -13.04
CA GLU A 70 31.71 -12.54 -12.38
C GLU A 70 30.40 -13.01 -11.77
N ARG A 71 29.92 -12.33 -10.72
CA ARG A 71 28.64 -12.65 -10.07
C ARG A 71 27.51 -12.67 -11.10
N GLY A 72 26.64 -13.69 -11.01
CA GLY A 72 25.50 -13.83 -11.92
C GLY A 72 24.61 -12.58 -11.96
N PHE A 73 24.37 -11.96 -10.80
CA PHE A 73 23.63 -10.70 -10.71
C PHE A 73 24.25 -9.60 -11.58
N ASN A 74 25.57 -9.41 -11.47
CA ASN A 74 26.27 -8.38 -12.21
C ASN A 74 26.19 -8.67 -13.70
N THR A 75 26.60 -9.87 -14.13
CA THR A 75 26.68 -10.23 -15.54
C THR A 75 25.32 -10.18 -16.24
N PHE A 76 24.24 -10.62 -15.57
CA PHE A 76 22.95 -10.82 -16.22
C PHE A 76 21.92 -9.72 -15.92
N ALA A 77 22.04 -8.99 -14.80
CA ALA A 77 21.13 -7.89 -14.48
C ALA A 77 21.83 -6.52 -14.63
N LEU A 78 22.93 -6.26 -13.91
CA LEU A 78 23.55 -4.93 -13.90
C LEU A 78 24.26 -4.57 -15.20
N THR A 79 25.03 -5.48 -15.80
CA THR A 79 25.79 -5.21 -17.03
C THR A 79 24.87 -4.80 -18.19
N PRO A 80 23.74 -5.49 -18.47
CA PRO A 80 22.79 -5.02 -19.49
C PRO A 80 22.20 -3.64 -19.17
N ILE A 81 21.86 -3.37 -17.91
CA ILE A 81 21.34 -2.06 -17.49
C ILE A 81 22.39 -0.97 -17.72
N TYR A 82 23.63 -1.19 -17.30
CA TYR A 82 24.71 -0.23 -17.51
C TYR A 82 25.02 0.01 -18.99
N LYS A 83 24.94 -1.02 -19.83
CA LYS A 83 25.07 -0.86 -21.29
C LYS A 83 23.98 0.04 -21.87
N VAL A 84 22.74 -0.13 -21.43
CA VAL A 84 21.62 0.74 -21.84
C VAL A 84 21.86 2.18 -21.40
N PHE A 85 22.26 2.38 -20.14
CA PHE A 85 22.57 3.71 -19.61
C PHE A 85 23.72 4.38 -20.39
N ASP A 86 24.82 3.66 -20.59
CA ASP A 86 25.99 4.16 -21.31
C ASP A 86 25.66 4.49 -22.77
N ALA A 87 24.98 3.58 -23.47
CA ALA A 87 24.61 3.79 -24.87
C ALA A 87 23.70 5.01 -25.04
N ILE A 88 22.69 5.18 -24.17
CA ILE A 88 21.73 6.29 -24.28
C ILE A 88 22.35 7.61 -23.81
N MET A 89 23.07 7.63 -22.69
CA MET A 89 23.63 8.87 -22.15
C MET A 89 24.80 9.41 -22.99
N ASN A 90 25.50 8.53 -23.71
CA ASN A 90 26.57 8.92 -24.63
C ASN A 90 26.12 8.93 -26.11
N ASN A 91 24.81 8.94 -26.37
CA ASN A 91 24.21 9.07 -27.71
C ASN A 91 24.75 8.08 -28.77
N LYS A 92 25.04 6.84 -28.38
CA LYS A 92 25.52 5.77 -29.27
C LYS A 92 24.37 5.17 -30.08
N THR A 93 23.84 5.92 -31.03
CA THR A 93 22.61 5.60 -31.80
C THR A 93 22.55 4.19 -32.37
N GLU A 94 23.63 3.69 -32.99
CA GLU A 94 23.67 2.31 -33.50
C GLU A 94 23.56 1.24 -32.40
N GLU A 95 24.21 1.47 -31.25
CA GLU A 95 24.16 0.56 -30.11
C GLU A 95 22.78 0.58 -29.43
N ILE A 96 22.18 1.77 -29.31
CA ILE A 96 20.82 1.93 -28.81
C ILE A 96 19.85 1.12 -29.67
N GLY A 97 19.93 1.21 -31.00
CA GLY A 97 19.08 0.43 -31.91
C GLY A 97 19.21 -1.07 -31.70
N LYS A 98 20.45 -1.58 -31.61
CA LYS A 98 20.73 -3.00 -31.31
C LYS A 98 20.19 -3.43 -29.94
N LEU A 99 20.25 -2.56 -28.94
CA LEU A 99 19.73 -2.83 -27.60
C LEU A 99 18.19 -2.83 -27.57
N MET A 100 17.54 -1.93 -28.33
CA MET A 100 16.08 -1.95 -28.47
C MET A 100 15.58 -3.28 -29.04
N GLU A 101 16.23 -3.78 -30.09
CA GLU A 101 15.88 -5.09 -30.68
C GLU A 101 16.13 -6.24 -29.70
N LYS A 102 17.32 -6.30 -29.08
CA LYS A 102 17.70 -7.39 -28.16
C LYS A 102 16.83 -7.47 -26.91
N CYS A 103 16.41 -6.31 -26.38
CA CYS A 103 15.54 -6.22 -25.22
C CYS A 103 14.04 -6.22 -25.58
N ASN A 104 13.71 -6.31 -26.88
CA ASN A 104 12.35 -6.23 -27.41
C ASN A 104 11.59 -4.96 -26.94
N VAL A 105 12.29 -3.82 -26.92
CA VAL A 105 11.76 -2.52 -26.51
C VAL A 105 11.22 -1.79 -27.74
N LYS A 106 9.92 -1.49 -27.73
CA LYS A 106 9.25 -0.72 -28.79
C LYS A 106 8.76 0.61 -28.23
N LEU A 107 9.52 1.68 -28.47
CA LEU A 107 9.13 3.04 -28.10
C LEU A 107 7.98 3.54 -28.99
N LYS A 108 7.03 4.27 -28.41
CA LYS A 108 5.81 4.76 -29.09
C LYS A 108 5.84 6.28 -29.24
N GLY A 109 5.28 6.80 -30.34
CA GLY A 109 5.13 8.23 -30.59
C GLY A 109 6.45 9.00 -30.43
N ASP A 110 6.34 10.18 -29.83
CA ASP A 110 7.43 11.13 -29.60
C ASP A 110 8.55 10.59 -28.68
N ASP A 111 8.37 9.44 -28.01
CA ASP A 111 9.45 8.83 -27.22
C ASP A 111 10.67 8.44 -28.07
N LYS A 112 10.48 8.25 -29.38
CA LYS A 112 11.57 7.94 -30.31
C LYS A 112 12.49 9.13 -30.56
N ASP A 113 11.96 10.34 -30.49
CA ASP A 113 12.68 11.58 -30.79
C ASP A 113 13.33 12.18 -29.53
N LYS A 114 13.05 11.59 -28.36
CA LYS A 114 13.68 11.97 -27.09
C LYS A 114 15.15 11.58 -27.09
N VAL A 115 15.92 12.32 -26.30
CA VAL A 115 17.37 12.09 -26.13
C VAL A 115 17.75 11.92 -24.66
N GLU A 116 18.93 11.35 -24.43
CA GLU A 116 19.57 11.22 -23.13
C GLU A 116 18.62 10.73 -22.02
N LYS A 117 18.47 11.50 -20.92
CA LYS A 117 17.65 11.15 -19.76
C LYS A 117 16.19 10.87 -20.11
N GLN A 118 15.64 11.57 -21.11
CA GLN A 118 14.25 11.39 -21.49
C GLN A 118 14.05 10.09 -22.27
N LEU A 119 14.96 9.78 -23.20
CA LEU A 119 14.99 8.50 -23.92
C LEU A 119 15.22 7.33 -22.97
N LEU A 120 16.18 7.47 -22.05
CA LEU A 120 16.51 6.47 -21.04
C LEU A 120 15.29 6.11 -20.19
N LYS A 121 14.54 7.13 -19.76
CA LYS A 121 13.31 6.95 -19.00
C LYS A 121 12.25 6.16 -19.81
N GLY A 122 12.06 6.50 -21.09
CA GLY A 122 11.14 5.78 -21.98
C GLY A 122 11.56 4.32 -22.21
N PHE A 123 12.85 4.10 -22.50
CA PHE A 123 13.43 2.78 -22.69
C PHE A 123 13.25 1.90 -21.46
N MET A 124 13.70 2.37 -20.29
CA MET A 124 13.66 1.57 -19.05
C MET A 124 12.24 1.28 -18.58
N ARG A 125 11.30 2.22 -18.74
CA ARG A 125 9.88 1.99 -18.42
C ARG A 125 9.23 0.94 -19.30
N THR A 126 9.62 0.89 -20.57
CA THR A 126 9.10 -0.09 -21.52
C THR A 126 9.75 -1.46 -21.30
N TRP A 127 11.04 -1.49 -20.97
CA TRP A 127 11.77 -2.73 -20.76
C TRP A 127 11.48 -3.39 -19.41
N LEU A 128 11.49 -2.61 -18.32
CA LEU A 128 11.35 -3.06 -16.94
C LEU A 128 10.32 -2.19 -16.19
N PRO A 129 9.02 -2.24 -16.56
CA PRO A 129 7.98 -1.42 -15.98
C PRO A 129 7.85 -1.64 -14.46
N ALA A 130 8.04 -0.58 -13.68
CA ALA A 130 7.98 -0.70 -12.22
C ALA A 130 6.61 -1.15 -11.69
N GLY A 131 5.52 -0.71 -12.34
CA GLY A 131 4.15 -1.06 -11.95
C GLY A 131 3.91 -2.57 -12.03
N ASP A 132 4.28 -3.19 -13.14
CA ASP A 132 4.09 -4.63 -13.36
C ASP A 132 4.95 -5.46 -12.41
N THR A 133 6.21 -5.05 -12.21
CA THR A 133 7.11 -5.69 -11.24
C THR A 133 6.53 -5.64 -9.83
N LEU A 134 6.08 -4.47 -9.38
CA LEU A 134 5.49 -4.31 -8.04
C LEU A 134 4.21 -5.13 -7.89
N LEU A 135 3.32 -5.10 -8.90
CA LEU A 135 2.09 -5.89 -8.90
C LEU A 135 2.39 -7.39 -8.83
N GLN A 136 3.37 -7.86 -9.59
CA GLN A 136 3.79 -9.25 -9.56
C GLN A 136 4.33 -9.64 -8.17
N MET A 137 5.17 -8.80 -7.56
CA MET A 137 5.67 -9.05 -6.21
C MET A 137 4.54 -9.09 -5.19
N ILE A 138 3.59 -8.15 -5.25
CA ILE A 138 2.41 -8.10 -4.37
C ILE A 138 1.58 -9.37 -4.50
N THR A 139 1.24 -9.78 -5.72
CA THR A 139 0.37 -10.94 -5.98
C THR A 139 1.00 -12.28 -5.61
N ILE A 140 2.33 -12.42 -5.74
CA ILE A 140 3.03 -13.65 -5.39
C ILE A 140 3.30 -13.76 -3.89
N HIS A 141 3.69 -12.64 -3.26
CA HIS A 141 4.25 -12.68 -1.91
C HIS A 141 3.32 -12.18 -0.81
N LEU A 142 2.29 -11.39 -1.12
CA LEU A 142 1.31 -10.95 -0.13
C LEU A 142 0.09 -11.88 -0.13
N PRO A 143 -0.34 -12.37 1.05
CA PRO A 143 -1.52 -13.21 1.14
C PRO A 143 -2.78 -12.42 0.79
N SER A 144 -3.72 -13.08 0.12
CA SER A 144 -5.07 -12.54 -0.10
C SER A 144 -5.77 -12.28 1.24
N PRO A 145 -6.78 -11.39 1.30
CA PRO A 145 -7.53 -11.13 2.52
C PRO A 145 -8.13 -12.39 3.15
N VAL A 146 -8.59 -13.34 2.32
CA VAL A 146 -9.16 -14.64 2.73
C VAL A 146 -8.12 -15.50 3.46
N VAL A 147 -6.87 -15.51 2.99
CA VAL A 147 -5.78 -16.25 3.66
C VAL A 147 -5.29 -15.49 4.90
N ALA A 148 -5.16 -14.17 4.78
CA ALA A 148 -4.58 -13.33 5.82
C ALA A 148 -5.46 -13.23 7.07
N GLN A 149 -6.78 -13.19 6.92
CA GLN A 149 -7.70 -13.00 8.04
C GLN A 149 -7.72 -14.18 9.01
N LYS A 150 -7.52 -15.42 8.52
CA LYS A 150 -7.49 -16.63 9.36
C LYS A 150 -6.53 -16.55 10.55
N TYR A 151 -5.37 -15.92 10.37
CA TYR A 151 -4.37 -15.75 11.43
C TYR A 151 -4.31 -14.32 11.98
N ARG A 152 -5.12 -13.39 11.46
CA ARG A 152 -5.15 -11.98 11.91
C ARG A 152 -6.41 -11.64 12.70
N SER A 153 -7.51 -12.39 12.56
CA SER A 153 -8.79 -12.11 13.22
C SER A 153 -8.62 -11.91 14.73
N GLU A 154 -7.91 -12.82 15.40
CA GLU A 154 -7.60 -12.78 16.84
C GLU A 154 -6.80 -11.52 17.25
N LEU A 155 -5.95 -11.02 16.34
CA LEU A 155 -5.18 -9.79 16.57
C LEU A 155 -5.97 -8.51 16.27
N LEU A 156 -7.15 -8.61 15.66
CA LEU A 156 -7.90 -7.47 15.15
C LEU A 156 -9.23 -7.26 15.89
N TYR A 157 -9.84 -8.29 16.46
CA TYR A 157 -11.12 -8.21 17.14
C TYR A 157 -10.96 -8.32 18.66
N GLU A 158 -11.76 -7.59 19.42
CA GLU A 158 -11.71 -7.58 20.90
C GLU A 158 -12.70 -8.55 21.55
N GLY A 159 -13.67 -9.06 20.81
CA GLY A 159 -14.66 -10.01 21.34
C GLY A 159 -14.16 -11.46 21.38
N PRO A 160 -15.03 -12.38 21.83
CA PRO A 160 -14.73 -13.81 21.88
C PRO A 160 -14.32 -14.37 20.50
N ALA A 161 -13.33 -15.25 20.47
CA ALA A 161 -12.80 -15.80 19.22
C ALA A 161 -13.74 -16.79 18.52
N ASP A 162 -14.75 -17.28 19.23
CA ASP A 162 -15.73 -18.28 18.83
C ASP A 162 -17.12 -17.69 18.54
N ASP A 163 -17.28 -16.37 18.61
CA ASP A 163 -18.55 -15.73 18.25
C ASP A 163 -18.78 -15.71 16.71
N GLU A 164 -20.02 -15.39 16.31
CA GLU A 164 -20.41 -15.32 14.89
C GLU A 164 -19.58 -14.26 14.11
N VAL A 165 -19.16 -13.19 14.79
CA VAL A 165 -18.49 -12.04 14.21
C VAL A 165 -17.02 -12.37 13.96
N ALA A 166 -16.34 -12.95 14.93
CA ALA A 166 -14.98 -13.45 14.85
C ALA A 166 -14.87 -14.53 13.76
N THR A 167 -15.84 -15.45 13.70
CA THR A 167 -15.89 -16.48 12.65
C THR A 167 -16.06 -15.85 11.26
N ALA A 168 -16.95 -14.87 11.11
CA ALA A 168 -17.14 -14.17 9.84
C ALA A 168 -15.90 -13.36 9.41
N ILE A 169 -15.23 -12.69 10.36
CA ILE A 169 -13.95 -12.01 10.12
C ILE A 169 -12.88 -13.02 9.72
N MET A 170 -12.76 -14.15 10.43
CA MET A 170 -11.74 -15.17 10.17
C MET A 170 -11.87 -15.75 8.76
N ASN A 171 -13.11 -15.96 8.31
CA ASN A 171 -13.41 -16.57 7.02
C ASN A 171 -13.46 -15.58 5.85
N CYS A 172 -13.36 -14.27 6.11
CA CYS A 172 -13.62 -13.24 5.09
C CYS A 172 -14.98 -13.47 4.42
N ASP A 173 -16.03 -13.69 5.22
CA ASP A 173 -17.34 -14.09 4.70
C ASP A 173 -18.16 -12.87 4.25
N PRO A 174 -18.48 -12.71 2.95
CA PRO A 174 -19.26 -11.58 2.45
C PRO A 174 -20.74 -11.62 2.87
N LYS A 175 -21.24 -12.78 3.33
CA LYS A 175 -22.63 -12.99 3.79
C LYS A 175 -22.76 -12.95 5.31
N GLY A 176 -21.66 -12.90 6.04
CA GLY A 176 -21.65 -12.78 7.49
C GLY A 176 -22.07 -11.38 7.97
N PRO A 177 -22.12 -11.15 9.30
CA PRO A 177 -22.33 -9.83 9.86
C PRO A 177 -21.29 -8.84 9.34
N LEU A 178 -21.74 -7.64 8.97
CA LEU A 178 -20.83 -6.58 8.53
C LEU A 178 -19.85 -6.28 9.66
N MET A 179 -18.56 -6.25 9.34
CA MET A 179 -17.51 -5.71 10.20
C MET A 179 -16.59 -4.87 9.34
N MET A 180 -16.58 -3.57 9.57
CA MET A 180 -15.68 -2.64 8.89
C MET A 180 -14.91 -1.81 9.92
N TYR A 181 -13.61 -1.63 9.71
CA TYR A 181 -12.81 -0.71 10.52
C TYR A 181 -12.49 0.54 9.73
N VAL A 182 -12.91 1.69 10.25
CA VAL A 182 -12.52 3.01 9.75
C VAL A 182 -11.19 3.38 10.40
N SER A 183 -10.15 3.52 9.57
CA SER A 183 -8.80 3.84 10.03
C SER A 183 -8.42 5.30 9.82
N LYS A 184 -9.10 6.00 8.89
CA LYS A 184 -8.75 7.37 8.53
C LYS A 184 -9.96 8.16 8.07
N MET A 185 -10.03 9.42 8.48
CA MET A 185 -10.97 10.39 7.91
C MET A 185 -10.25 11.18 6.82
N VAL A 186 -10.74 11.07 5.58
CA VAL A 186 -10.15 11.77 4.43
C VAL A 186 -10.96 13.04 4.16
N PRO A 187 -10.35 14.23 4.17
CA PRO A 187 -11.07 15.47 3.89
C PRO A 187 -11.60 15.47 2.46
N THR A 188 -12.79 16.00 2.28
CA THR A 188 -13.42 16.15 0.96
C THR A 188 -13.21 17.57 0.42
N SER A 189 -13.54 17.79 -0.86
CA SER A 189 -13.60 19.14 -1.44
C SER A 189 -14.66 20.02 -0.77
N ASP A 190 -15.69 19.39 -0.19
CA ASP A 190 -16.79 20.07 0.47
C ASP A 190 -16.34 20.45 1.89
N LYS A 191 -16.20 21.76 2.12
CA LYS A 191 -15.62 22.32 3.35
C LYS A 191 -16.30 21.74 4.59
N GLY A 192 -15.54 20.96 5.36
CA GLY A 192 -15.96 20.41 6.66
C GLY A 192 -16.49 18.97 6.62
N ARG A 193 -16.65 18.36 5.43
CA ARG A 193 -17.04 16.95 5.30
C ARG A 193 -15.83 16.05 5.13
N PHE A 194 -15.95 14.84 5.68
CA PHE A 194 -14.92 13.81 5.58
C PHE A 194 -15.51 12.50 5.04
N PHE A 195 -14.70 11.76 4.28
CA PHE A 195 -14.96 10.36 4.00
C PHE A 195 -14.36 9.50 5.11
N ALA A 196 -15.17 8.61 5.68
CA ALA A 196 -14.66 7.57 6.58
C ALA A 196 -14.04 6.46 5.72
N PHE A 197 -12.71 6.41 5.67
CA PHE A 197 -11.97 5.44 4.88
C PHE A 197 -11.55 4.25 5.75
N GLY A 198 -11.85 3.05 5.25
CA GLY A 198 -11.64 1.84 6.03
C GLY A 198 -11.66 0.59 5.19
N ARG A 199 -11.52 -0.55 5.88
CA ARG A 199 -11.56 -1.88 5.28
C ARG A 199 -12.75 -2.67 5.81
N VAL A 200 -13.45 -3.34 4.91
CA VAL A 200 -14.48 -4.33 5.26
C VAL A 200 -13.79 -5.66 5.57
N PHE A 201 -13.94 -6.17 6.78
CA PHE A 201 -13.36 -7.42 7.26
C PHE A 201 -14.31 -8.60 7.13
N ALA A 202 -15.61 -8.39 7.34
CA ALA A 202 -16.68 -9.37 7.15
C ALA A 202 -17.95 -8.68 6.62
N GLY A 203 -18.83 -9.46 6.01
CA GLY A 203 -20.07 -8.99 5.41
C GLY A 203 -19.86 -8.08 4.21
N THR A 204 -20.89 -7.31 3.89
CA THR A 204 -20.92 -6.36 2.79
C THR A 204 -21.51 -5.05 3.27
N VAL A 205 -20.82 -3.93 2.98
CA VAL A 205 -21.30 -2.59 3.32
C VAL A 205 -22.02 -1.99 2.12
N ALA A 206 -23.22 -1.46 2.31
CA ALA A 206 -24.03 -0.92 1.22
C ALA A 206 -24.59 0.47 1.52
N THR A 207 -24.85 1.22 0.45
CA THR A 207 -25.54 2.52 0.53
C THR A 207 -26.96 2.33 1.09
N GLY A 208 -27.36 3.18 2.04
CA GLY A 208 -28.64 3.11 2.74
C GLY A 208 -28.68 2.09 3.89
N GLN A 209 -27.69 1.21 4.01
CA GLN A 209 -27.65 0.18 5.05
C GLN A 209 -27.54 0.82 6.44
N LYS A 210 -28.45 0.42 7.34
CA LYS A 210 -28.44 0.85 8.74
C LYS A 210 -27.37 0.06 9.50
N VAL A 211 -26.41 0.77 10.06
CA VAL A 211 -25.28 0.16 10.78
C VAL A 211 -25.12 0.76 12.17
N ARG A 212 -24.51 -0.02 13.05
CA ARG A 212 -23.99 0.41 14.34
C ARG A 212 -22.59 0.99 14.10
N ILE A 213 -22.41 2.24 14.47
CA ILE A 213 -21.16 2.98 14.40
C ILE A 213 -20.63 3.03 15.84
N MET A 214 -19.58 2.24 16.09
CA MET A 214 -18.93 2.11 17.39
C MET A 214 -17.65 2.94 17.37
N GLY A 215 -17.57 3.96 18.22
CA GLY A 215 -16.37 4.76 18.38
C GLY A 215 -15.27 3.99 19.13
N PRO A 216 -14.09 4.60 19.31
CA PRO A 216 -12.94 3.94 19.91
C PRO A 216 -13.18 3.51 21.36
N ASN A 217 -14.02 4.23 22.12
CA ASN A 217 -14.26 3.97 23.54
C ASN A 217 -15.52 3.14 23.79
N PHE A 218 -16.11 2.57 22.75
CA PHE A 218 -17.26 1.69 22.87
C PHE A 218 -16.91 0.42 23.68
N VAL A 219 -17.74 0.09 24.65
CA VAL A 219 -17.65 -1.14 25.44
C VAL A 219 -18.93 -1.94 25.20
N PHE A 220 -18.79 -3.26 25.03
CA PHE A 220 -19.92 -4.14 24.80
C PHE A 220 -20.96 -4.04 25.92
N GLY A 221 -22.24 -3.94 25.55
CA GLY A 221 -23.35 -3.75 26.50
C GLY A 221 -23.66 -2.29 26.84
N GLU A 222 -22.75 -1.35 26.57
CA GLU A 222 -23.00 0.08 26.80
C GLU A 222 -23.58 0.78 25.57
N LYS A 223 -24.29 1.90 25.79
CA LYS A 223 -24.74 2.80 24.72
C LYS A 223 -23.79 3.97 24.49
N LYS A 224 -22.73 4.07 25.30
CA LYS A 224 -21.72 5.12 25.19
C LYS A 224 -20.91 4.89 23.91
N ASP A 225 -20.64 5.98 23.19
CA ASP A 225 -19.86 5.95 21.94
C ASP A 225 -20.44 5.03 20.85
N LEU A 226 -21.77 4.89 20.84
CA LEU A 226 -22.54 4.10 19.88
C LEU A 226 -23.58 4.98 19.16
N ALA A 227 -23.57 4.96 17.84
CA ALA A 227 -24.61 5.57 17.01
C ALA A 227 -25.18 4.57 16.01
N ILE A 228 -26.50 4.53 15.84
CA ILE A 228 -27.14 3.66 14.84
C ILE A 228 -27.70 4.53 13.72
N LYS A 229 -27.07 4.49 12.55
CA LYS A 229 -27.37 5.39 11.43
C LYS A 229 -27.23 4.68 10.08
N PRO A 230 -27.97 5.12 9.06
CA PRO A 230 -27.78 4.64 7.70
C PRO A 230 -26.51 5.23 7.09
N ILE A 231 -25.80 4.42 6.30
CA ILE A 231 -24.70 4.87 5.46
C ILE A 231 -25.28 5.66 4.29
N GLN A 232 -24.83 6.90 4.08
CA GLN A 232 -25.41 7.73 3.02
C GLN A 232 -24.95 7.32 1.63
N ARG A 233 -23.68 6.94 1.49
CA ARG A 233 -23.09 6.50 0.23
C ARG A 233 -21.78 5.75 0.46
N THR A 234 -21.54 4.70 -0.32
CA THR A 234 -20.27 3.98 -0.43
C THR A 234 -19.50 4.46 -1.68
N ILE A 235 -18.19 4.64 -1.55
CA ILE A 235 -17.33 5.13 -2.64
C ILE A 235 -16.01 4.36 -2.73
N ILE A 236 -15.48 4.22 -3.94
CA ILE A 236 -14.08 3.82 -4.20
C ILE A 236 -13.27 5.08 -4.49
N MET A 237 -12.17 5.25 -3.75
CA MET A 237 -11.28 6.40 -3.89
C MET A 237 -10.15 6.07 -4.89
N MET A 238 -10.16 6.68 -6.07
CA MET A 238 -9.17 6.47 -7.15
C MET A 238 -8.09 7.58 -7.17
N GLY A 239 -7.79 8.15 -6.00
CA GLY A 239 -6.85 9.26 -5.84
C GLY A 239 -7.45 10.61 -6.25
N ARG A 240 -7.54 10.89 -7.57
CA ARG A 240 -8.03 12.19 -8.08
C ARG A 240 -9.55 12.31 -8.10
N TYR A 241 -10.24 11.20 -8.26
CA TYR A 241 -11.69 11.15 -8.33
C TYR A 241 -12.22 10.01 -7.46
N ASN A 242 -13.50 10.09 -7.12
CA ASN A 242 -14.21 9.08 -6.36
C ASN A 242 -15.32 8.48 -7.21
N LEU A 243 -15.45 7.16 -7.18
CA LEU A 243 -16.52 6.45 -7.87
C LEU A 243 -17.58 6.04 -6.86
N PRO A 244 -18.83 6.51 -6.98
CA PRO A 244 -19.93 5.98 -6.18
C PRO A 244 -20.23 4.55 -6.61
N ILE A 245 -20.51 3.71 -5.63
CA ILE A 245 -20.85 2.30 -5.82
C ILE A 245 -22.01 1.95 -4.89
N GLU A 246 -22.68 0.83 -5.14
CA GLU A 246 -23.84 0.43 -4.33
C GLU A 246 -23.39 -0.28 -3.06
N ASP A 247 -22.48 -1.25 -3.20
CA ASP A 247 -21.99 -2.08 -2.11
C ASP A 247 -20.51 -2.47 -2.25
N VAL A 248 -19.90 -2.87 -1.13
CA VAL A 248 -18.49 -3.28 -1.03
C VAL A 248 -18.39 -4.52 -0.14
N PRO A 249 -17.99 -5.68 -0.68
CA PRO A 249 -17.82 -6.89 0.12
C PRO A 249 -16.50 -6.87 0.90
N CYS A 250 -16.44 -7.71 1.94
CA CYS A 250 -15.24 -7.95 2.74
C CYS A 250 -13.98 -8.24 1.90
N GLY A 251 -12.84 -7.83 2.44
CA GLY A 251 -11.54 -7.88 1.76
C GLY A 251 -11.19 -6.58 1.04
N ASN A 252 -12.17 -5.74 0.71
CA ASN A 252 -11.97 -4.47 0.05
C ASN A 252 -11.84 -3.28 1.01
N ILE A 253 -11.30 -2.18 0.49
CA ILE A 253 -11.25 -0.88 1.14
C ILE A 253 -12.21 0.08 0.45
N CYS A 254 -12.88 0.93 1.22
CA CYS A 254 -13.82 1.90 0.67
C CYS A 254 -13.92 3.14 1.56
N GLY A 255 -14.41 4.23 0.97
CA GLY A 255 -14.85 5.41 1.69
C GLY A 255 -16.35 5.38 1.94
N LEU A 256 -16.77 5.89 3.10
CA LEU A 256 -18.18 6.08 3.45
C LEU A 256 -18.50 7.55 3.65
N VAL A 257 -19.67 7.96 3.16
CA VAL A 257 -20.23 9.30 3.35
C VAL A 257 -21.28 9.28 4.47
N GLY A 258 -21.27 10.32 5.33
CA GLY A 258 -22.27 10.51 6.39
C GLY A 258 -21.95 9.85 7.73
N VAL A 259 -20.83 9.13 7.82
CA VAL A 259 -20.32 8.53 9.07
C VAL A 259 -19.52 9.55 9.89
N ASP A 260 -19.04 10.61 9.25
CA ASP A 260 -18.13 11.59 9.81
C ASP A 260 -18.71 12.40 10.97
N ASN A 261 -20.02 12.53 11.08
CA ASN A 261 -20.64 13.19 12.22
C ASN A 261 -20.61 12.36 13.51
N PHE A 262 -20.33 11.05 13.41
CA PHE A 262 -20.42 10.10 14.52
C PHE A 262 -19.06 9.52 14.92
N LEU A 263 -18.06 9.60 14.02
CA LEU A 263 -16.69 9.18 14.30
C LEU A 263 -15.72 10.36 14.21
N VAL A 264 -14.82 10.43 15.19
CA VAL A 264 -13.73 11.41 15.20
C VAL A 264 -12.57 10.92 14.34
N LYS A 265 -11.85 9.87 14.76
CA LYS A 265 -10.63 9.39 14.03
C LYS A 265 -10.82 8.01 13.44
N THR A 266 -11.21 7.08 14.29
CA THR A 266 -11.32 5.65 14.00
C THR A 266 -12.60 5.11 14.62
N GLY A 267 -13.03 3.95 14.15
CA GLY A 267 -14.18 3.26 14.72
C GLY A 267 -14.53 2.01 13.95
N THR A 268 -15.44 1.22 14.53
CA THR A 268 -15.91 -0.04 13.95
C THR A 268 -17.37 0.11 13.53
N LEU A 269 -17.69 -0.33 12.32
CA LEU A 269 -19.04 -0.35 11.79
C LEU A 269 -19.51 -1.80 11.65
N THR A 270 -20.73 -2.06 12.12
CA THR A 270 -21.28 -3.42 12.12
C THR A 270 -22.80 -3.47 12.00
N THR A 271 -23.33 -4.61 11.56
CA THR A 271 -24.76 -4.93 11.61
C THR A 271 -25.13 -5.83 12.78
N SER A 272 -24.18 -6.50 13.44
CA SER A 272 -24.47 -7.39 14.58
C SER A 272 -24.54 -6.58 15.88
N ASP A 273 -25.49 -6.91 16.74
CA ASP A 273 -25.62 -6.33 18.08
C ASP A 273 -24.70 -7.01 19.12
N GLN A 274 -24.19 -8.20 18.79
CA GLN A 274 -23.23 -8.97 19.59
C GLN A 274 -21.76 -8.56 19.32
N ALA A 275 -21.54 -7.68 18.35
CA ALA A 275 -20.20 -7.28 17.93
C ALA A 275 -19.48 -6.44 19.00
N HIS A 276 -18.22 -6.77 19.22
CA HIS A 276 -17.26 -5.97 19.98
C HIS A 276 -16.48 -5.02 19.05
N ASN A 277 -15.69 -4.13 19.63
CA ASN A 277 -14.86 -3.23 18.85
C ASN A 277 -13.71 -3.99 18.16
N MET A 278 -13.20 -3.44 17.06
CA MET A 278 -11.90 -3.85 16.53
C MET A 278 -10.79 -3.12 17.27
N LYS A 279 -9.66 -3.82 17.48
CA LYS A 279 -8.51 -3.28 18.21
C LYS A 279 -8.02 -1.99 17.58
N GLN A 280 -7.87 -0.97 18.43
CA GLN A 280 -7.38 0.33 17.99
C GLN A 280 -5.95 0.25 17.46
N MET A 281 -5.63 1.11 16.49
CA MET A 281 -4.27 1.26 15.99
C MET A 281 -3.34 1.76 17.10
N LYS A 282 -2.26 1.01 17.36
CA LYS A 282 -1.15 1.46 18.20
C LYS A 282 -0.12 2.13 17.31
N PHE A 283 0.20 3.38 17.61
CA PHE A 283 1.27 4.10 16.93
C PHE A 283 2.59 3.84 17.67
N SER A 284 3.65 3.60 16.90
CA SER A 284 4.99 3.38 17.46
C SER A 284 5.63 4.66 18.01
N VAL A 285 5.06 5.81 17.68
CA VAL A 285 5.52 7.13 18.11
C VAL A 285 4.40 7.84 18.87
N SER A 286 4.80 8.52 19.95
CA SER A 286 3.92 9.42 20.68
C SER A 286 4.07 10.83 20.11
N PRO A 287 3.00 11.65 20.08
CA PRO A 287 3.12 13.06 19.72
C PRO A 287 3.82 13.83 20.84
N VAL A 288 5.14 14.01 20.72
CA VAL A 288 5.99 14.63 21.75
C VAL A 288 6.09 16.13 21.54
N VAL A 289 6.11 16.61 20.30
CA VAL A 289 6.28 18.04 19.99
C VAL A 289 4.96 18.74 20.24
N ARG A 290 4.97 19.73 21.15
CA ARG A 290 3.80 20.54 21.51
C ARG A 290 4.03 21.98 21.12
N VAL A 291 3.03 22.58 20.46
CA VAL A 291 3.06 23.97 20.04
C VAL A 291 1.76 24.63 20.47
N ALA A 292 1.87 25.75 21.20
CA ALA A 292 0.75 26.62 21.48
C ALA A 292 0.37 27.42 20.23
N VAL A 293 -0.92 27.47 19.92
CA VAL A 293 -1.46 28.19 18.75
C VAL A 293 -2.56 29.14 19.18
N GLU A 294 -2.52 30.35 18.62
CA GLU A 294 -3.52 31.39 18.89
C GLU A 294 -3.96 32.07 17.60
N ALA A 295 -5.17 32.61 17.61
CA ALA A 295 -5.68 33.39 16.49
C ALA A 295 -5.12 34.82 16.59
N LYS A 296 -4.40 35.27 15.55
CA LYS A 296 -3.85 36.64 15.50
C LYS A 296 -4.93 37.71 15.73
N ASN A 297 -6.12 37.48 15.19
CA ASN A 297 -7.30 38.29 15.49
C ASN A 297 -8.20 37.48 16.44
N PRO A 298 -8.58 38.01 17.61
CA PRO A 298 -9.47 37.31 18.54
C PRO A 298 -10.84 36.94 17.94
N SER A 299 -11.32 37.71 16.95
CA SER A 299 -12.57 37.44 16.23
C SER A 299 -12.52 36.16 15.38
N ASP A 300 -11.33 35.68 15.02
CA ASP A 300 -11.14 34.46 14.24
C ASP A 300 -11.02 33.19 15.12
N LEU A 301 -11.12 33.32 16.45
CA LEU A 301 -11.06 32.19 17.39
C LEU A 301 -12.04 31.03 17.04
N PRO A 302 -13.31 31.29 16.65
CA PRO A 302 -14.20 30.20 16.24
C PRO A 302 -13.70 29.43 15.01
N LYS A 303 -13.01 30.12 14.08
CA LYS A 303 -12.42 29.48 12.91
C LYS A 303 -11.21 28.64 13.28
N LEU A 304 -10.40 29.10 14.24
CA LEU A 304 -9.27 28.33 14.77
C LEU A 304 -9.75 27.03 15.41
N VAL A 305 -10.74 27.11 16.31
CA VAL A 305 -11.29 25.92 17.00
C VAL A 305 -11.86 24.91 16.00
N GLU A 306 -12.58 25.37 14.98
CA GLU A 306 -13.08 24.51 13.91
C GLU A 306 -11.92 23.89 13.08
N GLY A 307 -10.88 24.67 12.78
CA GLY A 307 -9.67 24.19 12.11
C GLY A 307 -8.95 23.11 12.91
N LEU A 308 -8.80 23.30 14.22
CA LEU A 308 -8.18 22.33 15.14
C LEU A 308 -8.98 21.03 15.20
N LYS A 309 -10.32 21.11 15.28
CA LYS A 309 -11.19 19.93 15.22
C LYS A 309 -11.00 19.15 13.92
N ARG A 310 -10.90 19.85 12.78
CA ARG A 310 -10.66 19.22 11.48
C ARG A 310 -9.27 18.59 11.38
N LEU A 311 -8.25 19.25 11.90
CA LEU A 311 -6.88 18.76 11.92
C LEU A 311 -6.78 17.47 12.74
N ALA A 312 -7.32 17.49 13.97
CA ALA A 312 -7.38 16.32 14.83
C ALA A 312 -8.19 15.16 14.19
N LYS A 313 -9.15 15.46 13.33
CA LYS A 313 -9.91 14.44 12.59
C LYS A 313 -9.12 13.80 11.45
N SER A 314 -8.39 14.64 10.70
CA SER A 314 -7.68 14.25 9.48
C SER A 314 -6.39 13.47 9.75
N ASP A 315 -5.67 13.85 10.81
CA ASP A 315 -4.40 13.24 11.18
C ASP A 315 -4.57 12.41 12.46
N PRO A 316 -4.38 11.08 12.38
CA PRO A 316 -4.45 10.22 13.56
C PRO A 316 -3.46 10.61 14.66
N MET A 317 -2.31 11.20 14.31
CA MET A 317 -1.23 11.54 15.24
C MET A 317 -1.32 12.93 15.84
N VAL A 318 -2.14 13.81 15.27
CA VAL A 318 -2.34 15.13 15.85
C VAL A 318 -3.31 15.05 17.03
N LEU A 319 -2.89 15.62 18.16
CA LEU A 319 -3.75 15.85 19.32
C LEU A 319 -3.94 17.35 19.50
N CYS A 320 -5.18 17.80 19.56
CA CYS A 320 -5.52 19.18 19.87
C CYS A 320 -6.18 19.22 21.25
N GLN A 321 -5.62 19.98 22.17
CA GLN A 321 -6.10 20.11 23.55
C GLN A 321 -6.19 21.59 23.92
N ILE A 322 -7.03 21.89 24.91
CA ILE A 322 -7.13 23.23 25.51
C ILE A 322 -6.62 23.07 26.94
N GLU A 323 -5.57 23.79 27.30
CA GLU A 323 -5.05 23.80 28.67
C GLU A 323 -5.92 24.68 29.58
N GLU A 324 -5.77 24.52 30.90
CA GLU A 324 -6.50 25.31 31.90
C GLU A 324 -6.20 26.82 31.80
N SER A 325 -5.04 27.18 31.24
CA SER A 325 -4.64 28.55 30.88
C SER A 325 -5.50 29.16 29.76
N GLY A 326 -6.27 28.35 29.03
CA GLY A 326 -7.01 28.75 27.84
C GLY A 326 -6.21 28.65 26.54
N GLU A 327 -4.95 28.22 26.61
CA GLU A 327 -4.11 28.04 25.43
C GLU A 327 -4.51 26.79 24.62
N HIS A 328 -4.52 26.93 23.29
CA HIS A 328 -4.73 25.80 22.40
C HIS A 328 -3.39 25.13 22.08
N ILE A 329 -3.24 23.87 22.46
CA ILE A 329 -2.03 23.09 22.20
C ILE A 329 -2.29 22.12 21.05
N VAL A 330 -1.40 22.15 20.06
CA VAL A 330 -1.29 21.14 19.00
C VAL A 330 -0.08 20.28 19.29
N ALA A 331 -0.28 18.99 19.48
CA ALA A 331 0.78 18.01 19.63
C ALA A 331 0.88 17.12 18.39
N GLY A 332 2.11 16.83 17.95
CA GLY A 332 2.40 15.98 16.79
C GLY A 332 3.73 15.23 16.94
N ALA A 333 3.99 14.33 15.99
CA ALA A 333 5.23 13.57 15.88
C ALA A 333 6.08 14.08 14.72
#